data_AF-A0A1F7YXL6-F1
#
_entry.id   AF-A0A1F7YXL6-F1
#
_cell.length_a   1.000
_cell.length_b   1.000
_cell.length_c   1.000
_cell.angle_alpha   90.00
_cell.angle_beta   90.00
_cell.angle_gamma   90.00
#
_symmetry.space_group_name_H-M   'P 1'
#
loop_
_entity.id
_entity.type
_entity.pdbx_description
1 polymer ?
#
loop_
_entity_poly.entity_id
_entity_poly.type
_entity_poly.pdbx_seq_one_letter_code
_entity_poly.pdbx_strand_id
1 'polypeptide(L)'
;MNKKIPKFKSIAEEADFWDTHDFTDYTESFRPVKVKFAKPLKHTFELPLGKSLINSLETEAGKKGMSTVALITTWLSEKLKDKHVNA
;
A
#
# COMPACT_ATOMS: atom_id res chain seq x y z
N MET A 1 23.37 -31.35 -3.54
CA MET A 1 22.56 -32.50 -3.98
C MET A 1 21.17 -31.93 -4.28
N ASN A 2 20.77 -31.88 -5.54
CA ASN A 2 19.56 -31.17 -5.95
C ASN A 2 18.38 -32.14 -5.95
N LYS A 3 17.37 -31.87 -5.11
CA LYS A 3 16.20 -32.74 -4.96
C LYS A 3 15.06 -32.23 -5.84
N LYS A 4 14.36 -33.16 -6.50
CA LYS A 4 13.15 -32.87 -7.27
C LYS A 4 11.93 -33.04 -6.37
N ILE A 5 10.94 -32.17 -6.53
CA ILE A 5 9.67 -32.28 -5.81
C ILE A 5 8.94 -33.55 -6.29
N PRO A 6 8.56 -34.48 -5.39
CA PRO A 6 7.85 -35.70 -5.77
C PRO A 6 6.41 -35.38 -6.20
N LYS A 7 5.77 -36.33 -6.90
CA LYS A 7 4.33 -36.20 -7.25
C LYS A 7 3.50 -36.70 -6.07
N PHE A 8 2.82 -35.80 -5.39
CA PHE A 8 1.92 -36.14 -4.29
C PHE A 8 0.59 -36.66 -4.80
N LYS A 9 0.01 -37.62 -4.08
CA LYS A 9 -1.32 -38.17 -4.40
C LYS A 9 -2.46 -37.43 -3.72
N SER A 10 -2.18 -36.64 -2.68
CA SER A 10 -3.18 -35.94 -1.88
C SER A 10 -2.57 -34.70 -1.21
N ILE A 11 -3.41 -33.71 -0.92
CA ILE A 11 -2.98 -32.45 -0.27
C ILE A 11 -2.40 -32.70 1.12
N ALA A 12 -2.92 -33.69 1.87
CA ALA A 12 -2.40 -34.05 3.18
C ALA A 12 -0.95 -34.58 3.12
N GLU A 13 -0.63 -35.40 2.10
CA GLU A 13 0.71 -35.95 1.88
C GLU A 13 1.71 -34.84 1.50
N GLU A 14 1.26 -33.82 0.78
CA GLU A 14 2.06 -32.64 0.46
C GLU A 14 2.34 -31.79 1.71
N ALA A 15 1.34 -31.60 2.58
CA ALA A 15 1.51 -30.88 3.84
C ALA A 15 2.52 -31.56 4.77
N ASP A 16 2.37 -32.87 5.01
CA ASP A 16 3.28 -33.67 5.84
C ASP A 16 4.72 -33.65 5.29
N PHE A 17 4.87 -33.61 3.96
CA PHE A 17 6.16 -33.51 3.31
C PHE A 17 6.81 -32.14 3.56
N TRP A 18 6.08 -31.04 3.41
CA TRP A 18 6.62 -29.69 3.64
C TRP A 18 6.82 -29.35 5.12
N ASP A 19 6.11 -30.00 6.04
CA ASP A 19 6.37 -29.89 7.48
C ASP A 19 7.71 -30.52 7.89
N THR A 20 8.21 -31.47 7.10
CA THR A 20 9.44 -32.23 7.38
C THR A 20 10.63 -31.85 6.49
N HIS A 21 10.40 -31.16 5.37
CA HIS A 21 11.42 -30.82 4.39
C HIS A 21 11.53 -29.31 4.18
N ASP A 22 12.77 -28.79 4.20
CA ASP A 22 13.04 -27.38 3.92
C ASP A 22 12.85 -27.05 2.43
N PHE A 23 12.14 -25.96 2.12
CA PHE A 23 11.87 -25.54 0.75
C PHE A 23 13.12 -25.12 -0.03
N THR A 24 14.19 -24.72 0.67
CA THR A 24 15.46 -24.27 0.06
C THR A 24 16.20 -25.40 -0.67
N ASP A 25 15.98 -26.65 -0.28
CA ASP A 25 16.53 -27.86 -0.91
C ASP A 25 15.94 -28.14 -2.32
N TYR A 26 14.82 -27.49 -2.66
CA TYR A 26 14.05 -27.72 -3.89
C TYR A 26 14.04 -26.50 -4.82
N THR A 27 14.91 -25.51 -4.56
CA THR A 27 15.01 -24.21 -5.25
C THR A 27 15.06 -24.30 -6.78
N GLU A 28 15.71 -25.33 -7.35
CA GLU A 28 15.76 -25.55 -8.81
C GLU A 28 14.44 -25.98 -9.45
N SER A 29 13.52 -26.56 -8.67
CA SER A 29 12.19 -26.95 -9.17
C SER A 29 11.21 -25.78 -9.22
N PHE A 30 11.53 -24.65 -8.57
CA PHE A 30 10.68 -23.46 -8.58
C PHE A 30 10.96 -22.60 -9.81
N ARG A 31 9.91 -21.96 -10.31
CA ARG A 31 10.02 -20.95 -11.36
C ARG A 31 9.99 -19.56 -10.73
N PRO A 32 10.91 -18.65 -11.09
CA PRO A 32 10.88 -17.29 -10.59
C PRO A 32 9.59 -16.61 -11.06
N VAL A 33 8.76 -16.19 -10.11
CA VAL A 33 7.58 -15.38 -10.40
C VAL A 33 7.94 -13.91 -10.19
N LYS A 34 7.67 -13.07 -11.20
CA LYS A 34 7.78 -11.61 -11.06
C LYS A 34 6.63 -11.12 -10.19
N VAL A 35 6.87 -11.01 -8.89
CA VAL A 35 5.94 -10.37 -7.96
C VAL A 35 5.96 -8.87 -8.20
N LYS A 36 4.85 -8.30 -8.68
CA LYS A 36 4.66 -6.85 -8.70
C LYS A 36 4.05 -6.45 -7.37
N PHE A 37 4.88 -5.94 -6.46
CA PHE A 37 4.35 -5.20 -5.31
C PHE A 37 3.67 -3.93 -5.85
N ALA A 38 2.40 -3.73 -5.50
CA ALA A 38 1.72 -2.47 -5.79
C ALA A 38 2.54 -1.35 -5.14
N LYS A 39 2.91 -0.32 -5.91
CA LYS A 39 3.57 0.87 -5.35
C LYS A 39 2.69 1.40 -4.21
N PRO A 40 3.26 1.90 -3.11
CA PRO A 40 2.46 2.47 -2.03
C PRO A 40 1.55 3.54 -2.62
N LEU A 41 0.23 3.33 -2.52
CA LEU A 41 -0.81 4.22 -3.06
C LEU A 41 -0.88 5.57 -2.33
N LYS A 42 0.01 5.82 -1.36
CA LYS A 42 0.02 7.01 -0.52
C LYS A 42 1.34 7.74 -0.70
N HIS A 43 1.27 8.89 -1.36
CA HIS A 43 2.36 9.86 -1.39
C HIS A 43 2.14 10.87 -0.27
N THR A 44 3.04 10.88 0.73
CA THR A 44 3.05 11.89 1.79
C THR A 44 3.93 13.04 1.34
N PHE A 45 3.44 14.27 1.41
CA PHE A 45 4.25 15.47 1.22
C PHE A 45 4.24 16.29 2.50
N GLU A 46 5.39 16.83 2.88
CA GLU A 46 5.52 17.74 4.02
C GLU A 46 5.49 19.17 3.48
N LEU A 47 4.53 19.97 3.97
CA LEU A 47 4.39 21.38 3.58
C LEU A 47 4.55 22.26 4.82
N PRO A 48 5.57 23.11 4.91
CA PRO A 48 5.68 24.08 5.99
C PRO A 48 4.53 25.09 5.89
N LEU A 49 3.70 25.14 6.94
CA LEU A 49 2.59 26.10 7.07
C LEU A 49 2.90 27.10 8.19
N GLY A 50 2.60 28.37 7.96
CA GLY A 50 2.73 29.40 9.00
C GLY A 50 1.74 29.16 10.14
N LYS A 51 2.15 29.47 11.38
CA LYS A 51 1.33 29.25 12.60
C LYS A 51 -0.07 29.88 12.53
N SER A 52 -0.18 31.07 11.95
CA SER A 52 -1.46 31.77 11.76
C SER A 52 -2.42 31.00 10.84
N LEU A 53 -1.88 30.39 9.79
CA LEU A 53 -2.65 29.60 8.83
C LEU A 53 -3.14 28.30 9.45
N ILE A 54 -2.30 27.63 10.24
CA ILE A 54 -2.69 26.41 10.98
C ILE A 54 -3.87 26.70 11.91
N ASN A 55 -3.79 27.76 12.72
CA ASN A 55 -4.87 28.13 13.64
C ASN A 55 -6.19 28.42 12.90
N SER A 56 -6.09 29.09 11.74
CA SER A 56 -7.26 29.40 10.90
C SER A 56 -7.87 28.12 10.34
N LEU A 57 -7.04 27.19 9.86
CA LEU A 57 -7.49 25.90 9.33
C LEU A 57 -8.13 25.02 10.41
N GLU A 58 -7.57 24.97 11.62
CA GLU A 58 -8.16 24.23 12.74
C GLU A 58 -9.53 24.79 13.14
N THR A 59 -9.66 26.11 13.15
CA THR A 59 -10.93 26.79 13.45
C THR A 59 -11.99 26.44 12.41
N GLU A 60 -11.65 26.50 11.12
CA GLU A 60 -12.57 26.17 10.03
C GLU A 60 -12.90 24.67 9.97
N ALA A 61 -11.92 23.81 10.30
CA ALA A 61 -12.11 22.38 10.38
C ALA A 61 -13.07 22.00 11.52
N GLY A 62 -12.91 22.63 12.68
CA GLY A 62 -13.81 22.47 13.83
C GLY A 62 -15.25 22.87 13.51
N LYS A 63 -15.45 24.00 12.82
CA LYS A 63 -16.79 24.43 12.36
C LYS A 63 -17.46 23.43 11.41
N LYS A 64 -16.67 22.75 10.58
CA LYS A 64 -17.13 21.76 9.61
C LYS A 64 -17.17 20.32 10.16
N GLY A 65 -16.76 20.10 11.41
CA GLY A 65 -16.72 18.79 12.05
C GLY A 65 -15.78 17.80 11.37
N MET A 66 -14.69 18.28 10.76
CA MET A 66 -13.71 17.44 10.05
C MET A 66 -12.29 17.73 10.52
N SER A 67 -11.34 16.85 10.19
CA SER A 67 -9.94 17.08 10.51
C SER A 67 -9.32 18.14 9.59
N THR A 68 -8.32 18.85 10.08
CA THR A 68 -7.55 19.85 9.31
C THR A 68 -7.00 19.27 8.01
N VAL A 69 -6.48 18.04 8.04
CA VAL A 69 -5.96 17.35 6.84
C VAL A 69 -7.07 17.05 5.83
N ALA A 70 -8.25 16.61 6.29
CA ALA A 70 -9.39 16.35 5.42
C ALA A 70 -9.90 17.64 4.74
N LEU A 71 -9.95 18.74 5.51
CA LEU A 71 -10.32 20.06 4.99
C LEU A 71 -9.36 20.51 3.89
N ILE A 72 -8.05 20.45 4.14
CA ILE A 72 -7.01 20.84 3.17
C ILE A 72 -7.12 20.00 1.91
N THR A 73 -7.28 18.68 2.05
CA THR A 73 -7.37 17.76 0.91
C THR A 73 -8.60 18.06 0.04
N THR A 74 -9.73 18.36 0.68
CA THR A 74 -10.97 18.74 -0.01
C THR A 74 -10.77 20.05 -0.78
N TRP A 75 -10.26 21.09 -0.14
CA TRP A 75 -10.04 22.39 -0.80
C TRP A 75 -9.04 22.33 -1.94
N LEU A 76 -7.93 21.59 -1.79
CA LEU A 76 -6.96 21.39 -2.87
C LEU A 76 -7.64 20.69 -4.06
N SER A 77 -8.46 19.67 -3.80
CA SER A 77 -9.19 18.95 -4.85
C SER A 77 -10.20 19.85 -5.57
N GLU A 78 -10.96 20.66 -4.82
CA GLU A 78 -11.92 21.62 -5.37
C GLU A 78 -11.23 22.67 -6.25
N LYS A 79 -10.12 23.26 -5.78
CA LYS A 79 -9.38 24.28 -6.53
C LYS A 79 -8.72 23.73 -7.80
N LEU A 80 -8.28 22.48 -7.78
CA LEU A 80 -7.74 21.83 -8.97
C LEU A 80 -8.84 21.52 -10.00
N LYS A 81 -10.02 21.08 -9.55
CA LYS A 81 -11.17 20.87 -10.44
C LYS A 81 -11.65 22.17 -11.08
N ASP A 82 -11.73 23.25 -10.31
CA ASP A 82 -12.16 24.58 -10.79
C ASP A 82 -11.22 25.16 -11.85
N LYS A 83 -9.90 24.94 -11.72
CA LYS A 83 -8.92 25.30 -12.75
C LYS A 83 -9.00 24.44 -14.00
N HIS A 84 -9.38 23.17 -13.87
CA HIS A 84 -9.46 22.23 -15.00
C HIS A 84 -10.77 22.34 -15.80
N VAL A 85 -11.80 22.97 -15.22
CA VAL A 85 -13.07 23.30 -15.90
C VAL A 85 -12.99 24.61 -16.69
N ASN A 86 -12.04 25.48 -16.35
CA ASN A 86 -11.84 26.78 -16.99
C ASN A 86 -10.59 26.84 -17.92
N ALA A 87 -10.08 25.68 -18.37
CA ALA A 87 -8.92 25.57 -19.25
C ALA A 87 -9.28 24.83 -20.55
#